data_AF-A0A822G8Z2-F1
#
_entry.id   AF-A0A822G8Z2-F1
#
_cell.length_a   1.000
_cell.length_b   1.000
_cell.length_c   1.000
_cell.angle_alpha   90.00
_cell.angle_beta   90.00
_cell.angle_gamma   90.00
#
_symmetry.space_group_name_H-M   'P 1'
#
loop_
_entity.id
_entity.type
_entity.pdbx_description
1 polymer ?
#
loop_
_entity_poly.entity_id
_entity_poly.type
_entity_poly.pdbx_seq_one_letter_code
_entity_poly.pdbx_strand_id
1 'polypeptide(L)' 'FSNVMTIKEGSPITLDYRMDRVRVFVNNKGIVASVPNIS' A
#
# COMPACT_ATOMS: atom_id res chain seq x y z
N PHE A 1 -9.53 12.74 -2.55
CA PHE A 1 -8.71 11.75 -1.83
C PHE A 1 -8.58 10.46 -2.66
N SER A 2 -8.12 10.55 -3.90
CA SER A 2 -8.46 9.54 -4.93
C SER A 2 -7.35 8.52 -5.24
N ASN A 3 -6.18 8.60 -4.59
CA ASN A 3 -5.00 7.75 -4.90
C ASN A 3 -4.48 6.95 -3.69
N VAL A 4 -5.39 6.40 -2.88
CA VAL A 4 -5.02 5.45 -1.81
C VAL A 4 -5.36 4.05 -2.29
N MET A 5 -4.37 3.16 -2.31
CA MET A 5 -4.55 1.77 -2.73
C MET A 5 -4.28 0.83 -1.55
N THR A 6 -5.23 -0.07 -1.28
CA THR A 6 -5.09 -1.10 -0.26
C THR A 6 -4.59 -2.39 -0.92
N ILE A 7 -3.49 -2.95 -0.40
CA ILE A 7 -2.81 -4.11 -0.96
C ILE A 7 -2.61 -5.13 0.14
N LYS A 8 -2.77 -6.43 -0.16
CA LYS A 8 -2.43 -7.48 0.80
C LYS A 8 -0.91 -7.56 0.98
N GLU A 9 -0.47 -7.63 2.22
CA GLU A 9 0.93 -7.85 2.56
C GLU A 9 1.49 -9.07 1.81
N GLY A 10 2.70 -8.93 1.25
CA GLY A 10 3.36 -9.97 0.44
C GLY A 10 2.91 -10.05 -1.02
N SER A 11 1.93 -9.24 -1.46
CA SER A 11 1.57 -9.16 -2.88
C SER A 11 2.71 -8.58 -3.70
N PRO A 12 3.01 -9.13 -4.90
CA PRO A 12 4.01 -8.54 -5.78
C PRO A 12 3.56 -7.15 -6.22
N ILE A 13 4.44 -6.16 -6.06
CA ILE A 13 4.21 -4.78 -6.47
C ILE A 13 5.35 -4.30 -7.37
N THR A 14 5.04 -3.30 -8.19
CA THR A 14 6.05 -2.54 -8.92
C THR A 14 6.83 -1.64 -7.96
N LEU A 15 8.15 -1.60 -8.12
CA LEU A 15 9.07 -0.77 -7.33
C LEU A 15 9.26 0.64 -7.93
N ASP A 16 8.31 1.10 -8.74
CA ASP A 16 8.29 2.45 -9.29
C ASP A 16 8.03 3.46 -8.18
N TYR A 17 8.85 4.52 -8.08
CA TYR A 17 8.63 5.59 -7.11
C TYR A 17 7.62 6.61 -7.64
N ARG A 18 6.53 6.83 -6.90
CA ARG A 18 5.44 7.75 -7.24
C ARG A 18 5.01 8.58 -6.04
N MET A 19 5.19 9.90 -6.15
CA MET A 19 4.81 10.85 -5.10
C MET A 19 3.29 11.00 -4.92
N ASP A 20 2.51 10.63 -5.95
CA ASP A 20 1.06 10.80 -6.00
C ASP A 20 0.30 9.56 -5.50
N ARG A 21 1.01 8.54 -5.00
CA ARG A 21 0.45 7.23 -4.62
C ARG A 21 0.84 6.86 -3.21
N VAL A 22 -0.16 6.47 -2.41
CA VAL A 22 0.04 5.88 -1.09
C VAL A 22 -0.43 4.44 -1.11
N ARG A 23 0.44 3.52 -0.71
CA ARG A 23 0.12 2.10 -0.56
C ARG A 23 -0.13 1.78 0.91
N VAL A 24 -1.28 1.16 1.17
CA VAL A 24 -1.65 0.65 2.50
C VAL A 24 -1.57 -0.86 2.45
N PHE A 25 -0.60 -1.44 3.15
CA PHE A 25 -0.47 -2.89 3.25
C PHE A 25 -1.32 -3.42 4.40
N VAL A 26 -2.23 -4.34 4.09
CA VAL A 26 -3.12 -4.97 5.06
C VAL A 26 -2.88 -6.47 5.15
N ASN A 27 -3.05 -7.03 6.35
CA ASN A 27 -3.04 -8.47 6.55
C ASN A 27 -4.38 -9.11 6.12
N ASN A 28 -4.49 -10.44 6.26
CA ASN A 28 -5.69 -11.19 5.88
C ASN A 28 -6.95 -10.82 6.68
N LYS A 29 -6.82 -10.10 7.80
CA LYS A 29 -7.95 -9.60 8.60
C LYS A 29 -8.34 -8.16 8.22
N GLY A 30 -7.72 -7.57 7.19
CA GLY A 30 -7.96 -6.18 6.78
C GLY A 30 -7.33 -5.14 7.71
N ILE A 31 -6.45 -5.56 8.62
CA ILE A 31 -5.74 -4.65 9.53
C ILE A 31 -4.45 -4.20 8.86
N VAL A 32 -4.15 -2.90 8.97
CA VAL A 32 -2.90 -2.31 8.47
C VAL A 32 -1.72 -3.01 9.12
N ALA A 33 -0.90 -3.68 8.29
CA ALA A 33 0.23 -4.47 8.73
C ALA A 33 1.53 -3.63 8.83
N SER A 34 1.61 -2.55 8.04
CA SER A 34 2.79 -1.68 7.97
C SER A 34 2.41 -0.21 7.83
N VAL A 35 3.29 0.69 8.26
CA VAL A 35 3.09 2.14 8.18
C VAL A 35 2.94 2.56 6.71
N PRO A 36 1.81 3.18 6.31
CA PRO A 36 1.61 3.65 4.95
C PRO A 36 2.69 4.67 4.56
N ASN A 37 3.30 4.48 3.40
CA ASN A 37 4.31 5.37 2.87
C ASN A 37 4.01 5.74 1.41
N ILE A 38 4.61 6.85 0.99
CA ILE A 38 4.61 7.28 -0.41
C ILE A 38 5.62 6.40 -1.13
N SER A 39 5.12 5.65 -2.11
CA SER A 39 5.89 4.70 -2.90
C SER A 39 5.47 4.74 -4.34
#